data_AF-A0A5D4H717-F1
#
_entry.id   AF-A0A5D4H717-F1
#
_cell.length_a   1.000
_cell.length_b   1.000
_cell.length_c   1.000
_cell.angle_alpha   90.00
_cell.angle_beta   90.00
_cell.angle_gamma   90.00
#
_symmetry.space_group_name_H-M   'P 1'
#
loop_
_entity.id
_entity.type
_entity.pdbx_description
1 polymer ?
#
loop_
_entity_poly.entity_id
_entity_poly.type
_entity_poly.pdbx_seq_one_letter_code
_entity_poly.pdbx_strand_id
1 'polypeptide(L)'
;MTTTKADVAIIMGSQSDWATMRHAAETLDALGVPHESLIVSAHRTPKRLYDFATGAKAAGFKVIVAGAGGAAHLPGMAAALTPLPVFGVPVESKALSGQDSLLSIVQMPAGIPVGTLAIGKAGAVNAALLAAAVLALSDDGLARRLDAWRTAQTDRVAERPSDEA
;
A
#
# COMPACT_ATOMS: atom_id res chain seq x y z
N MET A 1 -9.29 26.90 -6.38
CA MET A 1 -9.60 25.56 -5.83
C MET A 1 -8.28 24.99 -5.32
N THR A 2 -8.10 24.91 -4.01
CA THR A 2 -6.91 24.26 -3.44
C THR A 2 -7.03 22.77 -3.71
N THR A 3 -6.32 22.28 -4.71
CA THR A 3 -6.22 20.85 -4.99
C THR A 3 -5.62 20.20 -3.74
N THR A 4 -6.44 19.45 -3.00
CA THR A 4 -5.99 18.75 -1.81
C THR A 4 -4.89 17.80 -2.25
N LYS A 5 -3.66 18.09 -1.84
CA LYS A 5 -2.47 17.33 -2.23
C LYS A 5 -2.58 15.93 -1.62
N ALA A 6 -2.48 14.88 -2.43
CA ALA A 6 -2.57 13.50 -1.94
C ALA A 6 -1.28 13.13 -1.18
N ASP A 7 -1.42 12.60 0.03
CA ASP A 7 -0.28 12.20 0.87
C ASP A 7 0.20 10.78 0.53
N VAL A 8 -0.70 9.92 0.07
CA VAL A 8 -0.39 8.52 -0.28
C VAL A 8 -0.70 8.26 -1.75
N ALA A 9 0.24 7.65 -2.46
CA ALA A 9 -0.04 7.09 -3.79
C ALA A 9 -0.25 5.58 -3.69
N ILE A 10 -1.37 5.07 -4.19
CA ILE A 10 -1.63 3.65 -4.38
C ILE A 10 -1.38 3.32 -5.85
N ILE A 11 -0.35 2.52 -6.14
CA ILE A 11 -0.03 2.09 -7.50
C ILE A 11 -0.22 0.60 -7.67
N MET A 12 -0.67 0.18 -8.84
CA MET A 12 -0.84 -1.24 -9.17
C MET A 12 -0.59 -1.55 -10.65
N GLY A 13 -0.26 -2.80 -10.95
CA GLY A 13 0.14 -3.20 -12.31
C GLY A 13 -1.01 -3.28 -13.33
N SER A 14 -2.24 -3.43 -12.86
CA SER A 14 -3.40 -3.74 -13.70
C SER A 14 -4.75 -3.45 -13.02
N GLN A 15 -5.83 -3.46 -13.80
CA GLN A 15 -7.19 -3.39 -13.27
C GLN A 15 -7.57 -4.60 -12.41
N SER A 16 -7.01 -5.79 -12.68
CA SER A 16 -7.28 -6.98 -11.85
C SER A 16 -6.69 -6.85 -10.45
N ASP A 17 -5.57 -6.16 -10.29
CA ASP A 17 -4.96 -5.90 -8.97
C ASP A 17 -5.85 -5.01 -8.10
N TRP A 18 -6.74 -4.21 -8.69
CA TRP A 18 -7.65 -3.32 -7.96
C TRP A 18 -8.59 -4.06 -7.01
N ALA A 19 -8.96 -5.30 -7.33
CA ALA A 19 -9.79 -6.11 -6.43
C ALA A 19 -9.14 -6.29 -5.04
N THR A 20 -7.80 -6.36 -5.00
CA THR A 20 -6.99 -6.39 -3.77
C THR A 20 -6.71 -4.97 -3.27
N MET A 21 -6.21 -4.09 -4.15
CA MET A 21 -5.67 -2.79 -3.76
C MET A 21 -6.73 -1.77 -3.34
N ARG A 22 -8.00 -1.92 -3.74
CA ARG A 22 -9.10 -1.07 -3.26
C ARG A 22 -9.22 -1.07 -1.74
N HIS A 23 -8.83 -2.16 -1.07
CA HIS A 23 -8.87 -2.24 0.38
C HIS A 23 -7.86 -1.30 1.06
N ALA A 24 -6.78 -0.94 0.37
CA ALA A 24 -5.90 0.13 0.84
C ALA A 24 -6.61 1.49 0.72
N ALA A 25 -7.25 1.77 -0.42
CA ALA A 25 -7.99 3.02 -0.65
C ALA A 25 -9.13 3.20 0.37
N GLU A 26 -9.99 2.18 0.52
CA GLU A 26 -11.09 2.16 1.49
C GLU A 26 -10.62 2.40 2.93
N THR A 27 -9.46 1.84 3.31
CA THR A 27 -8.87 2.03 4.64
C THR A 27 -8.34 3.45 4.83
N LEU A 28 -7.69 4.03 3.81
CA LEU A 28 -7.22 5.41 3.85
C LEU A 28 -8.40 6.40 3.89
N ASP A 29 -9.47 6.15 3.14
CA ASP A 29 -10.71 6.94 3.18
C ASP A 29 -11.31 6.95 4.57
N ALA A 30 -11.42 5.78 5.21
CA ALA A 30 -11.96 5.66 6.57
C ALA A 30 -11.11 6.39 7.62
N LEU A 31 -9.80 6.55 7.37
CA LEU A 31 -8.89 7.33 8.20
C LEU A 31 -8.77 8.80 7.74
N GLY A 32 -9.50 9.22 6.71
CA GLY A 32 -9.44 10.57 6.16
C GLY A 32 -8.04 10.96 5.67
N VAL A 33 -7.29 10.02 5.09
CA VAL A 33 -5.97 10.26 4.50
C VAL A 33 -6.11 10.50 2.99
N PRO A 34 -5.78 11.70 2.49
CA PRO A 34 -5.84 12.00 1.06
C PRO A 34 -4.91 11.08 0.27
N HIS A 35 -5.44 10.44 -0.76
CA HIS A 35 -4.68 9.50 -1.57
C HIS A 35 -5.10 9.52 -3.05
N GLU A 36 -4.25 8.98 -3.90
CA GLU A 36 -4.49 8.81 -5.33
C GLU A 36 -4.23 7.36 -5.75
N SER A 37 -5.13 6.78 -6.56
CA SER A 37 -5.00 5.40 -7.05
C SER A 37 -4.68 5.38 -8.55
N LEU A 38 -3.60 4.70 -8.94
CA LEU A 38 -3.07 4.71 -10.32
C LEU A 38 -2.71 3.31 -10.82
N ILE A 39 -2.95 3.06 -12.11
CA ILE A 39 -2.42 1.88 -12.82
C ILE A 39 -1.07 2.22 -13.45
N VAL A 40 -0.01 1.62 -12.89
CA VAL A 40 1.39 1.76 -13.30
C VAL A 40 1.99 0.37 -13.44
N SER A 41 2.06 -0.14 -14.67
CA SER A 41 2.63 -1.46 -14.93
C SER A 41 4.14 -1.38 -15.08
N ALA A 42 4.89 -2.07 -14.20
CA ALA A 42 6.34 -2.13 -14.28
C ALA A 42 6.85 -2.67 -15.62
N HIS A 43 6.21 -3.72 -16.14
CA HIS A 43 6.66 -4.36 -17.38
C HIS A 43 6.05 -3.75 -18.64
N ARG A 44 4.79 -3.27 -18.60
CA ARG A 44 4.10 -2.75 -19.79
C ARG A 44 4.24 -1.24 -19.97
N THR A 45 4.47 -0.51 -18.89
CA THR A 45 4.64 0.94 -18.89
C THR A 45 5.86 1.38 -18.07
N PRO A 46 7.06 0.84 -18.32
CA PRO A 46 8.25 1.12 -17.50
C PRO A 46 8.60 2.61 -17.47
N LYS A 47 8.41 3.35 -18.57
CA LYS A 47 8.60 4.81 -18.58
C LYS A 47 7.62 5.52 -17.64
N ARG A 48 6.36 5.09 -17.58
CA ARG A 48 5.37 5.65 -16.65
C ARG A 48 5.77 5.41 -15.21
N LEU A 49 6.27 4.22 -14.89
CA LEU A 49 6.83 3.93 -13.56
C LEU A 49 7.99 4.86 -13.24
N TYR A 50 8.92 5.04 -14.19
CA TYR A 50 10.05 5.92 -14.01
C TYR A 50 9.63 7.38 -13.75
N ASP A 51 8.79 7.92 -14.61
CA ASP A 51 8.30 9.30 -14.51
C ASP A 51 7.52 9.49 -13.18
N PHE A 52 6.68 8.52 -12.82
CA PHE A 52 5.91 8.56 -11.57
C PHE A 52 6.83 8.53 -10.33
N ALA A 53 7.71 7.54 -10.22
CA ALA A 53 8.49 7.32 -9.00
C ALA A 53 9.51 8.45 -8.75
N THR A 54 10.16 8.93 -9.82
CA THR A 54 11.11 10.06 -9.74
C THR A 54 10.39 11.39 -9.44
N GLY A 55 9.16 11.56 -9.93
CA GLY A 55 8.32 12.74 -9.68
C GLY A 55 7.54 12.72 -8.36
N ALA A 56 7.36 11.56 -7.72
CA ALA A 56 6.41 11.38 -6.62
C ALA A 56 6.62 12.35 -5.44
N LYS A 57 7.87 12.55 -5.02
CA LYS A 57 8.21 13.48 -3.93
C LYS A 57 7.92 14.93 -4.30
N ALA A 58 8.18 15.33 -5.53
CA ALA A 58 7.89 16.69 -6.01
C ALA A 58 6.37 16.92 -6.13
N ALA A 59 5.63 15.90 -6.56
CA ALA A 59 4.16 15.86 -6.52
C ALA A 59 3.60 15.90 -5.08
N GLY A 60 4.47 15.68 -4.07
CA GLY A 60 4.25 15.78 -2.63
C GLY A 60 3.57 14.61 -1.97
N PHE A 61 3.60 13.45 -2.61
CA PHE A 61 3.37 12.21 -1.91
C PHE A 61 4.42 12.03 -0.80
N LYS A 62 3.99 11.41 0.29
CA LYS A 62 4.80 11.08 1.45
C LYS A 62 5.07 9.57 1.54
N VAL A 63 4.13 8.74 1.08
CA VAL A 63 4.22 7.27 1.09
C VAL A 63 3.69 6.70 -0.23
N ILE A 64 4.29 5.61 -0.71
CA ILE A 64 3.78 4.84 -1.86
C ILE A 64 3.35 3.46 -1.38
N VAL A 65 2.13 3.06 -1.71
CA VAL A 65 1.61 1.69 -1.53
C VAL A 65 1.54 1.04 -2.90
N ALA A 66 2.32 -0.02 -3.13
CA ALA A 66 2.49 -0.63 -4.45
C ALA A 66 2.05 -2.10 -4.45
N GLY A 67 1.07 -2.44 -5.29
CA GLY A 67 0.54 -3.80 -5.44
C GLY A 67 0.93 -4.47 -6.75
N ALA A 68 1.43 -5.70 -6.71
CA ALA A 68 1.68 -6.51 -7.90
C ALA A 68 1.67 -8.03 -7.59
N GLY A 69 1.35 -8.83 -8.60
CA GLY A 69 1.33 -10.29 -8.53
C GLY A 69 2.29 -10.97 -9.52
N GLY A 70 2.61 -12.24 -9.28
CA GLY A 70 3.56 -13.03 -10.07
C GLY A 70 5.00 -12.57 -9.87
N ALA A 71 5.70 -12.28 -10.97
CA ALA A 71 7.01 -11.60 -10.96
C ALA A 71 6.84 -10.11 -10.60
N ALA A 72 6.53 -9.85 -9.33
CA ALA A 72 5.95 -8.60 -8.85
C ALA A 72 6.98 -7.47 -8.66
N HIS A 73 7.55 -6.95 -9.76
CA HIS A 73 8.65 -5.96 -9.71
C HIS A 73 8.25 -4.52 -9.38
N LEU A 74 6.95 -4.19 -9.41
CA LEU A 74 6.49 -2.81 -9.25
C LEU A 74 6.97 -2.15 -7.95
N PRO A 75 6.84 -2.76 -6.75
CA PRO A 75 7.28 -2.13 -5.51
C PRO A 75 8.79 -1.89 -5.45
N GLY A 76 9.59 -2.90 -5.81
CA GLY A 76 11.06 -2.79 -5.79
C GLY A 76 11.59 -1.75 -6.77
N MET A 77 11.04 -1.71 -7.99
CA MET A 77 11.44 -0.71 -8.99
C MET A 77 10.97 0.70 -8.64
N ALA A 78 9.81 0.86 -8.00
CA ALA A 78 9.40 2.17 -7.46
C ALA A 78 10.39 2.65 -6.39
N ALA A 79 10.74 1.78 -5.43
CA ALA A 79 11.69 2.08 -4.35
C ALA A 79 13.10 2.42 -4.87
N ALA A 80 13.53 1.80 -5.97
CA ALA A 80 14.81 2.11 -6.60
C ALA A 80 14.89 3.53 -7.19
N LEU A 81 13.74 4.18 -7.42
CA LEU A 81 13.64 5.45 -8.16
C LEU A 81 13.14 6.62 -7.31
N THR A 82 12.83 6.37 -6.03
CA THR A 82 12.30 7.39 -5.12
C THR A 82 12.89 7.26 -3.72
N PRO A 83 13.12 8.38 -3.01
CA PRO A 83 13.53 8.33 -1.61
C PRO A 83 12.34 8.16 -0.64
N LEU A 84 11.09 8.14 -1.14
CA LEU A 84 9.91 7.94 -0.31
C LEU A 84 9.82 6.48 0.16
N PRO A 85 9.25 6.23 1.37
CA PRO A 85 8.95 4.87 1.80
C PRO A 85 7.97 4.20 0.83
N VAL A 86 8.29 2.97 0.43
CA VAL A 86 7.45 2.12 -0.43
C VAL A 86 7.00 0.90 0.36
N PHE A 87 5.68 0.70 0.40
CA PHE A 87 5.04 -0.45 1.02
C PHE A 87 4.47 -1.39 -0.04
N GLY A 88 5.02 -2.60 -0.09
CA GLY A 88 4.70 -3.60 -1.10
C GLY A 88 3.59 -4.54 -0.67
N VAL A 89 2.56 -4.70 -1.50
CA VAL A 89 1.46 -5.64 -1.30
C VAL A 89 1.56 -6.76 -2.34
N PRO A 90 1.93 -7.98 -1.94
CA PRO A 90 1.89 -9.13 -2.82
C PRO A 90 0.44 -9.47 -3.19
N VAL A 91 0.09 -9.35 -4.47
CA VAL A 91 -1.23 -9.76 -4.97
C VAL A 91 -1.22 -11.27 -5.20
N GLU A 92 -2.29 -11.95 -4.78
CA GLU A 92 -2.40 -13.40 -4.91
C GLU A 92 -2.36 -13.83 -6.39
N SER A 93 -1.44 -14.74 -6.72
CA SER A 93 -1.32 -15.34 -8.04
C SER A 93 -2.07 -16.67 -8.11
N LYS A 94 -2.62 -17.00 -9.28
CA LYS A 94 -3.46 -18.20 -9.45
C LYS A 94 -2.73 -19.53 -9.17
N ALA A 95 -1.47 -19.64 -9.59
CA ALA A 95 -0.74 -20.91 -9.53
C ALA A 95 0.00 -21.11 -8.20
N LEU A 96 0.54 -20.04 -7.63
CA LEU A 96 1.42 -20.09 -6.45
C LEU A 96 0.82 -19.39 -5.23
N SER A 97 -0.46 -19.04 -5.28
CA SER A 97 -1.19 -18.38 -4.18
C SER A 97 -0.45 -17.15 -3.62
N GLY A 98 0.24 -16.41 -4.50
CA GLY A 98 1.01 -15.23 -4.14
C GLY A 98 2.39 -15.47 -3.54
N GLN A 99 2.88 -16.71 -3.42
CA GLN A 99 4.23 -16.99 -2.93
C GLN A 99 5.32 -16.40 -3.85
N ASP A 100 5.10 -16.48 -5.17
CA ASP A 100 5.92 -15.81 -6.18
C ASP A 100 5.95 -14.29 -6.00
N SER A 101 4.79 -13.72 -5.73
CA SER A 101 4.57 -12.29 -5.53
C SER A 101 5.26 -11.81 -4.26
N LEU A 102 5.13 -12.58 -3.18
CA LEU A 102 5.76 -12.31 -1.90
C LEU A 102 7.28 -12.28 -2.04
N LEU A 103 7.87 -13.35 -2.59
CA LEU A 103 9.32 -13.45 -2.73
C LEU A 103 9.89 -12.41 -3.70
N SER A 104 9.15 -12.06 -4.76
CA SER A 104 9.55 -11.01 -5.71
C SER A 104 9.57 -9.61 -5.09
N ILE A 105 8.83 -9.38 -3.99
CA ILE A 105 8.72 -8.08 -3.33
C ILE A 105 9.63 -8.01 -2.09
N VAL A 106 9.62 -9.03 -1.22
CA VAL A 106 10.28 -8.97 0.10
C VAL A 106 11.80 -9.18 0.05
N GLN A 107 12.31 -9.92 -0.95
CA GLN A 107 13.72 -10.30 -1.02
C GLN A 107 14.61 -9.21 -1.68
N MET A 108 14.31 -7.94 -1.42
CA MET A 108 15.14 -6.85 -1.90
C MET A 108 16.56 -6.95 -1.30
N PRO A 109 17.63 -6.82 -2.11
CA PRO A 109 18.99 -6.72 -1.59
C PRO A 109 19.17 -5.51 -0.67
N ALA A 110 20.17 -5.56 0.21
CA ALA A 110 20.51 -4.45 1.09
C ALA A 110 20.79 -3.17 0.27
N GLY A 111 20.13 -2.06 0.64
CA GLY A 111 20.31 -0.74 0.03
C GLY A 111 19.04 -0.13 -0.53
N ILE A 112 18.09 -0.93 -1.06
CA ILE A 112 16.82 -0.45 -1.62
C ILE A 112 15.66 -1.15 -0.91
N PRO A 113 15.12 -0.57 0.17
CA PRO A 113 14.12 -1.25 1.00
C PRO A 113 12.71 -1.20 0.39
N VAL A 114 11.94 -2.27 0.63
CA VAL A 114 10.48 -2.29 0.49
C VAL A 114 9.91 -2.85 1.78
N GLY A 115 8.98 -2.14 2.41
CA GLY A 115 8.23 -2.67 3.55
C GLY A 115 7.13 -3.57 3.02
N THR A 116 7.32 -4.89 3.06
CA THR A 116 6.37 -5.85 2.47
C THR A 116 5.31 -6.31 3.47
N LEU A 117 4.07 -6.39 3.01
CA LEU A 117 2.93 -6.82 3.82
C LEU A 117 2.48 -8.25 3.44
N ALA A 118 1.46 -8.74 4.14
CA ALA A 118 0.83 -10.03 3.85
C ALA A 118 0.32 -10.12 2.40
N ILE A 119 0.12 -11.34 1.89
CA ILE A 119 -0.47 -11.56 0.57
C ILE A 119 -1.95 -11.12 0.58
N GLY A 120 -2.40 -10.47 -0.50
CA GLY A 120 -3.80 -10.19 -0.79
C GLY A 120 -4.42 -9.09 0.07
N LYS A 121 -5.72 -9.22 0.35
CA LYS A 121 -6.55 -8.21 1.04
C LYS A 121 -5.94 -7.75 2.37
N ALA A 122 -5.48 -8.68 3.19
CA ALA A 122 -4.88 -8.35 4.48
C ALA A 122 -3.65 -7.45 4.31
N GLY A 123 -2.84 -7.70 3.28
CA GLY A 123 -1.71 -6.86 2.92
C GLY A 123 -2.10 -5.45 2.52
N ALA A 124 -3.13 -5.31 1.68
CA ALA A 124 -3.61 -4.00 1.23
C ALA A 124 -4.13 -3.14 2.39
N VAL A 125 -4.94 -3.72 3.29
CA VAL A 125 -5.40 -3.04 4.51
C VAL A 125 -4.22 -2.63 5.38
N ASN A 126 -3.29 -3.55 5.65
CA ASN A 126 -2.15 -3.27 6.52
C ASN A 126 -1.16 -2.28 5.90
N ALA A 127 -1.03 -2.23 4.58
CA ALA A 127 -0.20 -1.23 3.90
C ALA A 127 -0.76 0.18 4.10
N ALA A 128 -2.09 0.34 4.03
CA ALA A 128 -2.75 1.60 4.34
C ALA A 128 -2.63 1.99 5.82
N LEU A 129 -2.81 1.04 6.75
CA LEU A 129 -2.61 1.29 8.18
C LEU A 129 -1.16 1.66 8.51
N LEU A 130 -0.18 1.01 7.88
CA LEU A 130 1.23 1.33 8.04
C LEU A 130 1.57 2.71 7.45
N ALA A 131 1.02 3.05 6.28
CA ALA A 131 1.13 4.39 5.72
C ALA A 131 0.55 5.44 6.67
N ALA A 132 -0.65 5.20 7.22
CA ALA A 132 -1.26 6.09 8.20
C ALA A 132 -0.41 6.23 9.48
N ALA A 133 0.18 5.13 9.97
CA ALA A 133 1.07 5.16 11.14
C ALA A 133 2.33 6.00 10.90
N VAL A 134 2.94 5.91 9.71
CA VAL A 134 4.09 6.76 9.34
C VAL A 134 3.68 8.23 9.28
N LEU A 135 2.54 8.55 8.69
CA LEU A 135 2.04 9.92 8.58
C LEU A 135 1.65 10.51 9.95
N ALA A 136 1.07 9.69 10.83
CA ALA A 136 0.64 10.07 12.17
C ALA A 136 1.80 10.55 13.06
N LEU A 137 3.06 10.18 12.75
CA LEU A 137 4.25 10.70 13.44
C LEU A 137 4.38 12.23 13.36
N SER A 138 3.67 12.88 12.43
CA SER A 138 3.69 14.34 12.25
C SER A 138 2.29 14.94 12.05
N ASP A 139 1.24 14.17 12.31
CA ASP A 139 -0.16 14.61 12.21
C ASP A 139 -0.95 14.07 13.43
N ASP A 140 -1.07 14.90 14.46
CA ASP A 140 -1.80 14.57 15.70
C ASP A 140 -3.29 14.25 15.44
N GLY A 141 -3.87 14.84 14.39
CA GLY A 141 -5.24 14.57 13.99
C GLY A 141 -5.40 13.16 13.46
N LEU A 142 -4.48 12.73 12.58
CA LEU A 142 -4.43 11.37 12.08
C LEU A 142 -4.06 10.37 13.19
N ALA A 143 -3.12 10.71 14.07
CA ALA A 143 -2.75 9.87 15.22
C ALA A 143 -3.97 9.50 16.07
N ARG A 144 -4.81 10.49 16.43
CA ARG A 144 -6.06 10.23 17.18
C ARG A 144 -7.04 9.34 16.42
N ARG A 145 -7.19 9.51 15.10
CA ARG A 145 -8.07 8.66 14.29
C ARG A 145 -7.55 7.22 14.20
N LEU A 146 -6.23 7.05 14.11
CA LEU A 146 -5.59 5.74 14.09
C LEU A 146 -5.71 5.03 15.45
N ASP A 147 -5.52 5.75 16.56
CA ASP A 147 -5.73 5.18 17.90
C ASP A 147 -7.19 4.73 18.09
N ALA A 148 -8.16 5.57 17.70
CA ALA A 148 -9.56 5.22 17.75
C ALA A 148 -9.89 3.99 16.87
N TRP A 149 -9.28 3.89 15.69
CA TRP A 149 -9.39 2.70 14.84
C TRP A 149 -8.91 1.45 15.59
N ARG A 150 -7.73 1.52 16.25
CA ARG A 150 -7.16 0.39 16.99
C ARG A 150 -8.04 -0.02 18.16
N THR A 151 -8.53 0.94 18.95
CA THR A 151 -9.49 0.68 20.03
C THR A 151 -10.73 -0.01 19.50
N ALA A 152 -11.30 0.47 18.39
CA ALA A 152 -12.48 -0.15 17.78
C ALA A 152 -12.22 -1.58 17.27
N GLN A 153 -10.98 -1.94 16.88
CA GLN A 153 -10.64 -3.33 16.56
C GLN A 153 -10.63 -4.20 17.81
N THR A 154 -10.05 -3.70 18.92
CA THR A 154 -10.04 -4.38 20.21
C THR A 154 -11.47 -4.63 20.70
N ASP A 155 -12.33 -3.62 20.65
CA ASP A 155 -13.71 -3.70 21.14
C ASP A 155 -14.61 -4.65 20.33
N ARG A 156 -14.22 -4.98 19.09
CA ARG A 156 -14.95 -5.93 18.22
C ARG A 156 -14.64 -7.39 18.52
N VAL A 157 -13.58 -7.69 19.27
CA VAL A 157 -13.20 -9.07 19.57
C VAL A 157 -14.15 -9.61 20.64
N ALA A 158 -15.01 -10.56 20.25
CA ALA A 158 -15.87 -11.24 21.19
C ALA A 158 -15.05 -12.05 22.21
N GLU A 159 -15.51 -12.12 23.46
CA GLU A 159 -14.83 -12.88 24.52
C GLU A 159 -14.84 -14.39 24.27
N ARG A 160 -15.82 -14.88 23.51
CA ARG A 160 -16.05 -16.31 23.24
C ARG A 160 -16.44 -16.53 21.79
N PRO A 161 -16.09 -17.68 21.18
CA PRO A 161 -16.55 -18.02 19.84
C PRO A 161 -18.07 -18.25 19.81
N SER A 162 -18.70 -17.99 18.66
CA SER A 162 -20.08 -18.37 18.34
C SER A 162 -20.08 -19.29 17.12
N ASP A 163 -21.02 -20.24 17.07
CA ASP A 163 -21.22 -21.12 15.91
C ASP A 163 -21.94 -20.40 14.74
N GLU A 164 -22.44 -19.19 14.98
CA GLU A 164 -22.98 -18.29 13.96
C GLU A 164 -21.84 -17.41 13.42
N ALA A 165 -21.30 -17.75 12.25
CA ALA A 165 -20.28 -16.98 11.53
C ALA A 165 -20.54 -16.97 10.02
#